data_AF-A0A940D720-F1
#
_entry.id   AF-A0A940D720-F1
#
_cell.length_a   1.000
_cell.length_b   1.000
_cell.length_c   1.000
_cell.angle_alpha   90.00
_cell.angle_beta   90.00
_cell.angle_gamma   90.00
#
_symmetry.space_group_name_H-M   'P 1'
#
loop_
_entity.id
_entity.type
_entity.pdbx_description
1 polymer ?
#
loop_
_entity_poly.entity_id
_entity_poly.type
_entity_poly.pdbx_seq_one_letter_code
_entity_poly.pdbx_strand_id
1 'polypeptide(L)'
;MVIRAAHLPHKIEAFEKMYREEKITRKEMNKISRLFLKQHTSLNSDVLSVFHLSKDDILTGVHCPNCYTLPNLKHTHRNRWTCSKCHTIHPDAHIAALRDFALLLGTTITNRECRRFLHLTSVPSAAKLLAAMNLDYTGTFRDLKYVLPLIE
;
A
#
# COMPACT_ATOMS: atom_id res chain seq x y z
N MET A 1 -13.21 24.75 -10.71
CA MET A 1 -13.85 25.95 -10.11
C MET A 1 -13.84 25.78 -8.60
N VAL A 2 -13.22 26.70 -7.86
CA VAL A 2 -13.18 26.65 -6.39
C VAL A 2 -14.13 27.72 -5.85
N ILE A 3 -15.12 27.33 -5.03
CA ILE A 3 -16.09 28.25 -4.41
C ILE A 3 -15.75 28.34 -2.91
N ARG A 4 -15.61 29.57 -2.38
CA ARG A 4 -15.44 29.80 -0.94
C ARG A 4 -16.74 29.42 -0.19
N ALA A 5 -16.62 28.80 0.98
CA ALA A 5 -17.76 28.28 1.75
C ALA A 5 -18.89 29.32 1.94
N ALA A 6 -18.55 30.57 2.25
CA ALA A 6 -19.51 31.66 2.43
C ALA A 6 -20.37 31.97 1.19
N HIS A 7 -19.88 31.66 -0.01
CA HIS A 7 -20.58 31.91 -1.28
C HIS A 7 -21.27 30.67 -1.84
N LEU A 8 -21.14 29.51 -1.17
CA LEU A 8 -21.72 28.25 -1.63
C LEU A 8 -23.26 28.30 -1.67
N PRO A 9 -23.97 28.81 -0.64
CA PRO A 9 -25.43 28.86 -0.66
C PRO A 9 -25.97 29.68 -1.85
N HIS A 10 -25.39 30.86 -2.07
CA HIS A 10 -25.77 31.73 -3.20
C HIS A 10 -25.50 31.08 -4.57
N LYS A 11 -24.44 30.27 -4.69
CA LYS A 11 -24.15 29.53 -5.93
C LYS A 11 -25.11 28.36 -6.13
N ILE A 12 -25.50 27.65 -5.07
CA ILE A 12 -26.51 26.59 -5.14
C ILE A 12 -27.84 27.18 -5.62
N GLU A 13 -28.32 28.26 -5.00
CA GLU A 13 -29.56 28.94 -5.41
C GLU A 13 -29.51 29.41 -6.88
N ALA A 14 -28.37 29.96 -7.32
CA ALA A 14 -28.18 30.38 -8.70
C ALA A 14 -28.28 29.19 -9.67
N PHE A 15 -27.71 28.04 -9.32
CA PHE A 15 -27.78 26.83 -10.13
C PHE A 15 -29.17 26.20 -10.14
N GLU A 16 -29.86 26.15 -9.00
CA GLU A 16 -31.26 25.68 -8.93
C GLU A 16 -32.19 26.53 -9.80
N LYS A 17 -31.99 27.86 -9.84
CA LYS A 17 -32.75 28.76 -10.71
C LYS A 17 -32.45 28.56 -12.20
N MET A 18 -31.19 28.27 -12.53
CA MET A 18 -30.70 28.15 -13.91
C MET A 18 -30.98 26.76 -14.52
N TYR A 19 -30.95 25.71 -13.72
CA TYR A 19 -31.13 24.31 -14.13
C TYR A 19 -32.39 23.71 -13.50
N ARG A 20 -33.57 24.14 -13.97
CA ARG A 20 -34.88 23.72 -13.43
C ARG A 20 -35.39 22.39 -13.99
N GLU A 21 -34.86 21.96 -15.12
CA GLU A 21 -35.28 20.74 -15.79
C GLU A 21 -34.55 19.54 -15.20
N GLU A 22 -35.30 18.58 -14.68
CA GLU A 22 -34.74 17.30 -14.22
C GLU A 22 -34.23 16.50 -15.43
N LYS A 23 -32.91 16.42 -15.59
CA LYS A 23 -32.28 15.67 -16.68
C LYS A 23 -32.11 14.19 -16.39
N ILE A 24 -32.07 13.81 -15.12
CA ILE A 24 -31.84 12.44 -14.64
C ILE A 24 -32.74 12.21 -13.44
N THR A 25 -33.62 11.23 -13.53
CA THR A 25 -34.49 10.83 -12.44
C THR A 25 -33.70 10.16 -11.31
N ARG A 26 -34.26 10.16 -10.10
CA ARG A 26 -33.66 9.41 -8.97
C ARG A 26 -33.44 7.93 -9.29
N LYS A 27 -34.31 7.33 -10.10
CA LYS A 27 -34.18 5.94 -10.54
C LYS A 27 -32.97 5.74 -11.45
N GLU A 28 -32.75 6.66 -12.39
CA GLU A 28 -31.58 6.65 -13.28
C GLU A 28 -30.28 6.94 -12.52
N MET A 29 -30.29 7.87 -11.58
CA MET A 29 -29.15 8.13 -10.70
C MET A 29 -28.75 6.89 -9.90
N ASN A 30 -29.72 6.18 -9.31
CA ASN A 30 -29.46 4.90 -8.64
C ASN A 30 -28.92 3.82 -9.60
N LYS A 31 -29.41 3.79 -10.85
CA LYS A 31 -28.91 2.88 -11.88
C LYS A 31 -27.45 3.21 -12.22
N ILE A 32 -27.10 4.48 -12.38
CA ILE A 32 -25.74 4.95 -12.65
C ILE A 32 -24.81 4.59 -11.48
N SER A 33 -25.21 4.85 -10.23
CA SER A 33 -24.40 4.46 -9.05
C SER A 33 -24.13 2.96 -9.02
N ARG A 34 -25.16 2.12 -9.26
CA ARG A 34 -24.96 0.67 -9.33
C ARG A 34 -24.05 0.25 -10.49
N LEU A 35 -24.16 0.92 -11.64
CA LEU A 35 -23.27 0.68 -12.78
C LEU A 35 -21.83 1.03 -12.44
N PHE A 36 -21.57 2.18 -11.81
CA PHE A 36 -20.24 2.54 -11.36
C PHE A 36 -19.68 1.56 -10.34
N LEU A 37 -20.47 1.14 -9.34
CA LEU A 37 -20.02 0.13 -8.37
C LEU A 37 -19.74 -1.22 -9.04
N LYS A 38 -20.56 -1.62 -10.02
CA LYS A 38 -20.39 -2.88 -10.75
C LYS A 38 -19.20 -2.86 -11.71
N GLN A 39 -18.93 -1.72 -12.34
CA GLN A 39 -17.84 -1.55 -13.30
C GLN A 39 -16.55 -1.07 -12.66
N HIS A 40 -16.61 -0.61 -11.40
CA HIS A 40 -15.42 -0.25 -10.64
C HIS A 40 -14.51 -1.48 -10.58
N THR A 41 -13.33 -1.30 -11.13
CA THR A 41 -12.23 -2.23 -11.00
C THR A 41 -11.16 -1.50 -10.21
N SER A 42 -10.66 -2.14 -9.14
CA SER A 42 -9.55 -1.58 -8.40
C SER A 42 -8.38 -1.40 -9.36
N LEU A 43 -7.72 -0.24 -9.28
CA LEU A 43 -6.54 0.01 -10.09
C LEU A 43 -5.41 -0.89 -9.58
N ASN A 44 -5.32 -2.09 -10.14
CA ASN A 44 -4.23 -3.02 -9.93
C ASN A 44 -3.30 -2.94 -11.15
N SER A 45 -2.81 -1.72 -11.41
CA SER A 45 -1.86 -1.49 -12.49
C SER A 45 -0.48 -1.95 -12.04
N ASP A 46 0.25 -2.62 -12.93
CA ASP A 46 1.69 -2.84 -12.75
C ASP A 46 2.40 -1.48 -12.79
N VAL A 47 2.58 -0.89 -11.61
CA VAL A 47 3.16 0.45 -11.43
C VAL A 47 4.56 0.51 -12.06
N LEU A 48 5.32 -0.59 -12.00
CA LEU A 48 6.66 -0.64 -12.59
C LEU A 48 6.58 -0.50 -14.11
N SER A 49 5.63 -1.19 -14.75
CA SER A 49 5.42 -1.07 -16.21
C SER A 49 5.04 0.35 -16.64
N VAL A 50 4.19 1.02 -15.87
CA VAL A 50 3.72 2.39 -16.16
C VAL A 50 4.87 3.40 -16.12
N PHE A 51 5.81 3.21 -15.20
CA PHE A 51 6.98 4.08 -15.06
C PHE A 51 8.22 3.55 -15.78
N HIS A 52 8.11 2.49 -16.57
CA HIS A 52 9.22 1.82 -17.25
C HIS A 52 10.38 1.44 -16.31
N LEU A 53 10.04 1.00 -15.10
CA LEU A 53 11.00 0.55 -14.09
C LEU A 53 11.11 -0.97 -14.10
N SER A 54 12.31 -1.46 -13.83
CA SER A 54 12.56 -2.86 -13.51
C SER A 54 12.48 -3.09 -12.00
N LYS A 55 12.36 -4.36 -11.58
CA LYS A 55 12.40 -4.72 -10.15
C LYS A 55 13.73 -4.35 -9.49
N ASP A 56 14.81 -4.25 -10.26
CA ASP A 56 16.14 -3.94 -9.76
C ASP A 56 16.36 -2.43 -9.58
N ASP A 57 15.51 -1.60 -10.19
CA ASP A 57 15.49 -0.14 -9.96
C ASP A 57 14.86 0.23 -8.60
N ILE A 58 14.14 -0.72 -7.99
CA ILE A 58 13.52 -0.51 -6.69
C ILE A 58 14.57 -0.63 -5.59
N LEU A 59 14.83 0.48 -4.92
CA LEU A 59 15.60 0.50 -3.68
C LEU A 59 14.91 -0.38 -2.64
N THR A 60 15.63 -1.39 -2.16
CA THR A 60 15.17 -2.32 -1.14
C THR A 60 15.67 -1.92 0.23
N GLY A 61 14.96 -2.32 1.28
CA GLY A 61 15.29 -2.11 2.68
C GLY A 61 14.07 -1.68 3.47
N VAL A 62 14.30 -1.17 4.68
CA VAL A 62 13.23 -0.67 5.56
C VAL A 62 13.36 0.85 5.73
N HIS A 63 12.30 1.57 5.40
CA HIS A 63 12.21 3.02 5.58
C HIS A 63 12.20 3.40 7.05
N CYS A 64 12.79 4.55 7.38
CA CYS A 64 12.62 5.17 8.69
C CYS A 64 11.33 6.01 8.72
N PRO A 65 10.34 5.70 9.57
CA PRO A 65 9.14 6.54 9.69
C PRO A 65 9.44 7.97 10.19
N ASN A 66 10.56 8.18 10.87
CA ASN A 66 10.90 9.47 11.47
C ASN A 66 11.70 10.40 10.53
N CYS A 67 12.67 9.87 9.79
CA CYS A 67 13.55 10.68 8.93
C CYS A 67 13.52 10.30 7.44
N TYR A 68 12.63 9.37 7.07
CA TYR A 68 12.34 8.93 5.70
C TYR A 68 13.51 8.37 4.90
N THR A 69 14.67 8.15 5.52
CA THR A 69 15.83 7.60 4.83
C THR A 69 15.71 6.10 4.59
N LEU A 70 16.17 5.65 3.43
CA LEU A 70 16.23 4.25 2.98
C LEU A 70 17.58 3.98 2.29
N PRO A 71 18.20 2.79 2.43
CA PRO A 71 17.93 1.77 3.43
C PRO A 71 18.76 2.04 4.69
N ASN A 72 18.13 2.58 5.75
CA ASN A 72 18.87 3.01 6.95
C ASN A 72 18.43 2.32 8.25
N LEU A 73 17.41 1.45 8.21
CA LEU A 73 17.03 0.66 9.37
C LEU A 73 17.77 -0.67 9.35
N LYS A 74 18.58 -0.89 10.39
CA LYS A 74 19.29 -2.16 10.60
C LYS A 74 18.47 -3.06 11.51
N HIS A 75 18.27 -4.31 11.09
CA HIS A 75 17.69 -5.34 11.95
C HIS A 75 18.72 -5.76 13.01
N THR A 76 18.35 -5.64 14.28
CA THR A 76 19.19 -6.02 15.41
C THR A 76 18.76 -7.36 15.99
N HIS A 77 19.66 -8.04 16.70
CA HIS A 77 19.42 -9.35 17.33
C HIS A 77 18.20 -9.38 18.28
N ARG A 78 17.73 -8.23 18.75
CA ARG A 78 16.54 -8.10 19.62
C ARG A 78 15.22 -7.95 18.84
N ASN A 79 15.22 -8.30 17.56
CA ASN A 79 14.07 -8.12 16.65
C ASN A 79 13.59 -6.67 16.58
N ARG A 80 14.54 -5.73 16.58
CA ARG A 80 14.26 -4.29 16.51
C ARG A 80 14.93 -3.69 15.30
N TRP A 81 14.26 -2.74 14.66
CA TRP A 81 14.83 -1.94 13.61
C TRP A 81 15.34 -0.62 14.18
N THR A 82 16.63 -0.36 14.03
CA THR A 82 17.25 0.88 14.51
C THR A 82 17.75 1.69 13.32
N CYS A 83 17.36 2.95 13.23
CA CYS A 83 17.84 3.85 12.20
C CYS A 83 19.30 4.25 12.46
N SER A 84 20.17 4.13 11.45
CA SER A 84 21.56 4.60 11.51
C SER A 84 21.70 6.12 11.56
N LYS A 85 20.70 6.87 11.07
CA LYS A 85 20.76 8.34 10.94
C LYS A 85 20.17 9.07 12.13
N CYS A 86 18.95 8.73 12.55
CA CYS A 86 18.26 9.42 13.66
C CYS A 86 18.17 8.58 14.94
N HIS A 87 18.73 7.36 14.94
CA HIS A 87 18.80 6.45 16.09
C HIS A 87 17.46 6.03 16.70
N THR A 88 16.34 6.34 16.06
CA THR A 88 15.02 5.88 16.48
C THR A 88 14.84 4.38 16.25
N ILE A 89 14.04 3.77 17.12
CA ILE A 89 13.76 2.34 17.11
C ILE A 89 12.31 2.12 16.67
N HIS A 90 12.11 1.22 15.72
CA HIS A 90 10.79 0.89 15.18
C HIS A 90 10.61 -0.64 15.10
N PRO A 91 10.02 -1.29 16.12
CA PRO A 91 9.84 -2.75 16.12
C PRO A 91 9.10 -3.27 14.87
N ASP A 92 8.10 -2.52 14.42
CA ASP A 92 7.15 -2.95 13.38
C ASP A 92 7.42 -2.34 12.00
N ALA A 93 8.59 -1.72 11.79
CA ALA A 93 8.91 -1.07 10.50
C ALA A 93 8.92 -2.03 9.30
N HIS A 94 9.18 -3.31 9.55
CA HIS A 94 9.08 -4.37 8.54
C HIS A 94 7.66 -4.55 7.97
N ILE A 95 6.61 -4.27 8.76
CA ILE A 95 5.22 -4.41 8.30
C ILE A 95 4.95 -3.41 7.18
N ALA A 96 5.36 -2.15 7.37
CA ALA A 96 5.23 -1.12 6.34
C ALA A 96 6.04 -1.48 5.09
N ALA A 97 7.29 -1.92 5.26
CA ALA A 97 8.13 -2.32 4.13
C ALA A 97 7.54 -3.50 3.35
N LEU A 98 6.96 -4.50 4.02
CA LEU A 98 6.31 -5.62 3.34
C LEU A 98 5.01 -5.21 2.62
N ARG A 99 4.31 -4.18 3.10
CA ARG A 99 3.18 -3.59 2.36
C ARG A 99 3.67 -2.91 1.08
N ASP A 100 4.77 -2.18 1.15
CA ASP A 100 5.38 -1.57 -0.04
C ASP A 100 5.81 -2.64 -1.05
N PHE A 101 6.41 -3.74 -0.57
CA PHE A 101 6.70 -4.91 -1.40
C PHE A 101 5.43 -5.43 -2.09
N ALA A 102 4.33 -5.58 -1.35
CA ALA A 102 3.09 -6.13 -1.89
C ALA A 102 2.51 -5.27 -3.01
N LEU A 103 2.58 -3.95 -2.86
CA LEU A 103 2.11 -2.97 -3.85
C LEU A 103 3.01 -2.87 -5.09
N LEU A 104 4.33 -3.08 -4.93
CA LEU A 104 5.30 -2.89 -6.01
C LEU A 104 5.66 -4.20 -6.75
N LEU A 105 5.74 -5.32 -6.04
CA LEU A 105 6.36 -6.56 -6.53
C LEU A 105 5.42 -7.77 -6.50
N GLY A 106 4.32 -7.68 -5.75
CA GLY A 106 3.26 -8.68 -5.71
C GLY A 106 2.89 -9.15 -4.30
N THR A 107 1.70 -9.73 -4.17
CA THR A 107 1.07 -10.08 -2.87
C THR A 107 1.60 -11.34 -2.22
N THR A 108 2.59 -12.01 -2.81
CA THR A 108 3.18 -13.22 -2.23
C THR A 108 4.66 -13.05 -2.07
N ILE A 109 5.19 -13.56 -0.95
CA ILE A 109 6.60 -13.44 -0.64
C ILE A 109 7.16 -14.75 -0.09
N THR A 110 8.30 -15.16 -0.60
CA THR A 110 9.10 -16.25 -0.03
C THR A 110 10.03 -15.72 1.06
N ASN A 111 10.52 -16.61 1.93
CA ASN A 111 11.57 -16.23 2.90
C ASN A 111 12.79 -15.60 2.21
N ARG A 112 13.19 -16.14 1.05
CA ARG A 112 14.32 -15.63 0.26
C ARG A 112 14.08 -14.19 -0.21
N GLU A 113 12.89 -13.90 -0.73
CA GLU A 113 12.50 -12.55 -1.17
C GLU A 113 12.40 -11.59 0.01
N CYS A 114 11.79 -12.02 1.12
CA CYS A 114 11.70 -11.23 2.35
C CYS A 114 13.09 -10.82 2.86
N ARG A 115 14.05 -11.76 2.88
CA ARG A 115 15.44 -11.44 3.25
C ARG A 115 16.10 -10.45 2.32
N ARG A 116 15.94 -10.66 1.00
CA ARG A 116 16.52 -9.78 -0.01
C ARG A 116 15.93 -8.38 0.08
N PHE A 117 14.64 -8.27 0.29
CA PHE A 117 13.94 -6.99 0.35
C PHE A 117 14.20 -6.23 1.65
N LEU A 118 14.20 -6.91 2.80
CA LEU A 118 14.39 -6.28 4.12
C LEU A 118 15.86 -6.23 4.58
N HIS A 119 16.80 -6.69 3.74
CA HIS A 119 18.24 -6.80 4.04
C HIS A 119 18.55 -7.67 5.27
N LEU A 120 17.81 -8.77 5.43
CA LEU A 120 18.03 -9.72 6.53
C LEU A 120 19.08 -10.77 6.14
N THR A 121 20.15 -10.85 6.93
CA THR A 121 21.21 -11.86 6.72
C THR A 121 20.76 -13.26 7.13
N SER A 122 19.97 -13.37 8.19
CA SER A 122 19.56 -14.62 8.83
C SER A 122 18.24 -15.19 8.29
N VAL A 123 18.25 -16.46 7.88
CA VAL A 123 17.06 -17.23 7.48
C VAL A 123 16.07 -17.39 8.64
N PRO A 124 16.50 -17.79 9.85
CA PRO A 124 15.61 -17.85 11.01
C PRO A 124 14.95 -16.50 11.36
N SER A 125 15.65 -15.38 11.17
CA SER A 125 15.09 -14.07 11.49
C SER A 125 13.91 -13.71 10.59
N ALA A 126 14.04 -13.96 9.28
CA ALA A 126 12.95 -13.73 8.33
C ALA A 126 11.78 -14.69 8.57
N ALA A 127 12.05 -15.97 8.87
CA ALA A 127 11.01 -16.95 9.17
C ALA A 127 10.22 -16.55 10.42
N LYS A 128 10.91 -16.10 11.48
CA LYS A 128 10.29 -15.63 12.71
C LYS A 128 9.44 -14.38 12.50
N LEU A 129 9.91 -13.42 11.70
CA LEU A 129 9.14 -12.23 11.35
C LEU A 129 7.86 -12.59 10.60
N LEU A 130 7.96 -13.41 9.55
CA LEU A 130 6.80 -13.83 8.76
C LEU A 130 5.80 -14.65 9.59
N ALA A 131 6.29 -15.54 10.45
CA ALA A 131 5.44 -16.30 11.37
C ALA A 131 4.75 -15.42 12.42
N ALA A 132 5.43 -14.40 12.94
CA ALA A 132 4.86 -13.47 13.92
C ALA A 132 3.73 -12.60 13.33
N MET A 133 3.69 -12.41 12.01
CA MET A 133 2.64 -11.68 11.32
C MET A 133 1.35 -12.50 11.09
N ASN A 134 1.33 -13.79 11.46
CA ASN A 134 0.17 -14.68 11.32
C ASN A 134 -0.45 -14.65 9.90
N LEU A 135 0.41 -14.73 8.88
CA LEU A 135 0.02 -14.66 7.48
C LEU A 135 -0.48 -16.01 6.96
N ASP A 136 -1.46 -15.96 6.06
CA ASP A 136 -1.80 -17.10 5.23
C ASP A 136 -0.60 -17.50 4.36
N TYR A 137 -0.49 -18.78 4.05
CA TYR A 137 0.58 -19.29 3.20
C TYR A 137 0.08 -20.37 2.26
N THR A 138 0.76 -20.51 1.12
CA THR A 138 0.49 -21.52 0.10
C THR A 138 1.77 -22.29 -0.21
N GLY A 139 1.63 -23.58 -0.51
CA GLY A 139 2.75 -24.47 -0.79
C GLY A 139 3.37 -25.11 0.46
N THR A 140 4.35 -25.98 0.24
CA THR A 140 5.04 -26.73 1.31
C THR A 140 6.56 -26.58 1.18
N PHE A 141 7.26 -26.58 2.31
CA PHE A 141 8.72 -26.55 2.41
C PHE A 141 9.39 -25.43 1.60
N ARG A 142 9.96 -25.77 0.44
CA ARG A 142 10.78 -24.88 -0.40
C ARG A 142 9.93 -23.94 -1.24
N ASP A 143 8.71 -24.34 -1.56
CA ASP A 143 7.77 -23.57 -2.37
C ASP A 143 6.77 -22.78 -1.51
N LEU A 144 7.01 -22.73 -0.20
CA LEU A 144 6.17 -21.99 0.73
C LEU A 144 6.24 -20.48 0.44
N LYS A 145 5.08 -19.91 0.16
CA LYS A 145 4.87 -18.48 -0.09
C LYS A 145 3.87 -17.94 0.91
N TYR A 146 4.24 -16.87 1.60
CA TYR A 146 3.33 -16.13 2.49
C TYR A 146 2.53 -15.13 1.68
N VAL A 147 1.24 -15.00 1.98
CA VAL A 147 0.34 -14.02 1.39
C VAL A 147 0.41 -12.75 2.23
N LEU A 148 0.82 -11.65 1.60
CA LEU A 148 0.90 -10.34 2.22
C LEU A 148 -0.47 -9.65 2.09
N PRO A 149 -1.03 -9.11 3.20
CA PRO A 149 -2.31 -8.43 3.15
C PRO A 149 -2.18 -7.10 2.41
N LEU A 150 -2.98 -6.94 1.36
CA LEU A 150 -3.23 -5.64 0.74
C LEU A 150 -4.46 -5.01 1.42
N ILE A 151 -4.21 -4.16 2.41
CA ILE A 151 -5.19 -3.24 3.03
C ILE A 151 -6.16 -3.92 4.04
N GLU A 152 -6.36 -3.24 5.19
CA GLU A 152 -7.62 -3.18 5.94
C GLU A 152 -8.30 -1.84 5.59
#